data_AF-A0A3S4B627-F1
#
_entry.id   AF-A0A3S4B627-F1
#
_cell.length_a   1.000
_cell.length_b   1.000
_cell.length_c   1.000
_cell.angle_alpha   90.00
_cell.angle_beta   90.00
_cell.angle_gamma   90.00
#
_symmetry.space_group_name_H-M   'P 1'
#
loop_
_entity.id
_entity.type
_entity.pdbx_description
1 polymer ?
#
loop_
_entity_poly.entity_id
_entity_poly.type
_entity_poly.pdbx_seq_one_letter_code
_entity_poly.pdbx_strand_id
1 'polypeptide(L)'
;MLSRLPWTPAPEAKPIPKVRPRSMNRERRRHLVSTVGAILKTGDPTLFAYEASCRYGIRTRLCLAGWGWEDADAEAADIVATALRIVGAKRPIWAEGQPEWVQNGAGALIERTRCIQCLGPLPEHHRKFCSQLCAKAHHALWNRRKEASEETAYALAVGL
;
A
#
# COMPACT_ATOMS: atom_id res chain seq x y z
N MET A 1 44.74 -23.67 -2.36
CA MET A 1 43.74 -22.59 -2.43
C MET A 1 43.81 -21.81 -1.13
N LEU A 2 44.42 -20.62 -1.12
CA LEU A 2 44.58 -19.83 0.09
C LEU A 2 43.23 -19.19 0.45
N SER A 3 42.63 -19.65 1.54
CA SER A 3 41.47 -19.02 2.18
C SER A 3 41.84 -17.61 2.63
N ARG A 4 40.98 -16.63 2.33
CA ARG A 4 41.17 -15.25 2.81
C ARG A 4 41.16 -15.25 4.34
N LEU A 5 42.24 -14.73 4.94
CA LEU A 5 42.36 -14.60 6.39
C LEU A 5 41.40 -13.51 6.91
N PRO A 6 40.75 -13.70 8.07
CA PRO A 6 39.64 -12.88 8.54
C PRO A 6 39.99 -11.42 8.88
N TRP A 7 41.28 -11.04 8.84
CA TRP A 7 41.77 -9.70 9.19
C TRP A 7 42.28 -8.88 8.01
N THR A 8 42.12 -9.34 6.76
CA THR A 8 42.50 -8.50 5.61
C THR A 8 41.42 -7.43 5.40
N PRO A 9 41.75 -6.12 5.50
CA PRO A 9 40.80 -5.07 5.22
C PRO A 9 40.33 -5.20 3.77
N ALA A 10 39.02 -5.09 3.55
CA ALA A 10 38.46 -5.14 2.20
C ALA A 10 39.17 -4.09 1.34
N PRO A 11 39.58 -4.43 0.10
CA PRO A 11 40.22 -3.46 -0.77
C PRO A 11 39.29 -2.26 -0.94
N GLU A 12 39.83 -1.04 -0.78
CA GLU A 12 39.07 0.20 -0.95
C GLU A 12 38.33 0.16 -2.28
N ALA A 13 37.00 0.07 -2.22
CA ALA A 13 36.17 -0.03 -3.40
C ALA A 13 36.33 1.27 -4.21
N LYS A 14 36.74 1.14 -5.47
CA LYS A 14 36.78 2.29 -6.38
C LYS A 14 35.38 2.92 -6.44
N PRO A 15 35.24 4.26 -6.36
CA PRO A 15 33.95 4.91 -6.39
C PRO A 15 33.25 4.57 -7.72
N ILE A 16 32.05 4.00 -7.61
CA ILE A 16 31.21 3.71 -8.78
C ILE A 16 30.85 5.07 -9.42
N PRO A 17 31.12 5.26 -10.72
CA PRO A 17 30.76 6.50 -11.39
C PRO A 17 29.26 6.73 -11.28
N LYS A 18 28.86 7.92 -10.80
CA LYS A 18 27.44 8.29 -10.67
C LYS A 18 26.82 8.42 -12.07
N VAL A 19 26.04 7.42 -12.46
CA VAL A 19 25.24 7.48 -13.70
C VAL A 19 24.16 8.56 -13.49
N ARG A 20 24.08 9.52 -14.42
CA ARG A 20 23.02 10.52 -14.37
C ARG A 20 21.69 9.82 -14.70
N PRO A 21 20.65 9.97 -13.87
CA PRO A 21 19.37 9.36 -14.17
C PRO A 21 18.84 9.89 -15.50
N ARG A 22 18.26 8.99 -16.30
CA ARG A 22 17.67 9.36 -17.58
C ARG A 22 16.44 10.24 -17.30
N SER A 23 16.36 11.40 -17.95
CA SER A 23 15.24 12.33 -17.74
C SER A 23 14.35 12.39 -18.99
N MET A 24 13.04 12.40 -18.77
CA MET A 24 12.05 12.51 -19.85
C MET A 24 12.03 13.94 -20.43
N ASN A 25 11.71 14.05 -21.72
CA ASN A 25 11.41 15.36 -22.32
C ASN A 25 10.31 16.08 -21.52
N ARG A 26 10.55 17.36 -21.19
CA ARG A 26 9.67 18.22 -20.39
C ARG A 26 8.24 18.30 -20.92
N GLU A 27 8.05 18.36 -22.23
CA GLU A 27 6.74 18.44 -22.86
C GLU A 27 5.95 17.14 -22.67
N ARG A 28 6.60 16.00 -22.93
CA ARG A 28 6.03 14.67 -22.71
C ARG A 28 5.65 14.47 -21.25
N ARG A 29 6.52 14.90 -20.32
CA ARG A 29 6.24 14.86 -18.88
C ARG A 29 5.03 15.70 -18.52
N ARG A 30 4.93 16.94 -19.04
CA ARG A 30 3.78 17.83 -18.81
C ARG A 30 2.48 17.19 -19.31
N HIS A 31 2.49 16.59 -20.49
CA HIS A 31 1.32 15.89 -21.04
C HIS A 31 0.89 14.72 -20.14
N LEU A 32 1.83 13.87 -19.72
CA LEU A 32 1.53 12.75 -18.82
C LEU A 32 0.95 13.21 -17.48
N VAL A 33 1.54 14.25 -16.87
CA VAL A 33 1.02 14.83 -15.61
C VAL A 33 -0.41 15.34 -15.79
N SER A 34 -0.72 16.01 -16.91
CA SER A 34 -2.06 16.49 -17.21
C SER A 34 -3.06 15.34 -17.38
N THR A 35 -2.69 14.31 -18.13
CA THR A 35 -3.54 13.14 -18.39
C THR A 35 -3.80 12.34 -17.11
N VAL A 36 -2.76 12.07 -16.32
CA VAL A 36 -2.89 11.41 -15.02
C VAL A 36 -3.75 12.24 -14.07
N GLY A 37 -3.57 13.56 -14.04
CA GLY A 37 -4.39 14.45 -13.22
C GLY A 37 -5.88 14.36 -13.58
N ALA A 38 -6.23 14.22 -14.85
CA ALA A 38 -7.61 14.02 -15.28
C ALA A 38 -8.18 12.68 -14.80
N ILE A 39 -7.41 11.59 -14.88
CA ILE A 39 -7.82 10.26 -14.40
C ILE A 39 -7.98 10.25 -12.86
N LEU A 40 -7.07 10.87 -12.13
CA LEU A 40 -7.14 10.90 -10.66
C LEU A 40 -8.36 11.69 -10.17
N LYS A 41 -8.80 12.72 -10.90
CA LYS A 41 -10.02 13.48 -10.58
C LYS A 41 -11.31 12.66 -10.69
N THR A 42 -11.31 11.57 -11.48
CA THR A 42 -12.47 10.67 -11.59
C THR A 42 -12.42 9.54 -10.55
N GLY A 43 -11.43 9.51 -9.66
CA GLY A 43 -11.28 8.49 -8.63
C GLY A 43 -12.38 8.57 -7.56
N ASP A 44 -13.05 7.44 -7.32
CA ASP A 44 -14.09 7.24 -6.30
C ASP A 44 -13.76 5.95 -5.52
N PRO A 45 -13.81 5.92 -4.16
CA PRO A 45 -14.22 6.96 -3.20
C PRO A 45 -13.20 8.06 -2.93
N THR A 46 -11.99 7.94 -3.48
CA THR A 46 -10.91 8.93 -3.24
C THR A 46 -10.13 9.22 -4.51
N LEU A 47 -9.49 10.40 -4.53
CA LEU A 47 -8.56 10.80 -5.59
C LEU A 47 -7.34 9.85 -5.73
N PHE A 48 -7.10 8.99 -4.75
CA PHE A 48 -6.03 7.99 -4.75
C PHE A 48 -6.45 6.65 -5.39
N ALA A 49 -7.73 6.46 -5.74
CA ALA A 49 -8.27 5.19 -6.23
C ALA A 49 -7.48 4.63 -7.43
N TYR A 50 -7.03 5.50 -8.34
CA TYR A 50 -6.29 5.10 -9.55
C TYR A 50 -4.78 5.36 -9.47
N GLU A 51 -4.23 5.67 -8.29
CA GLU A 51 -2.81 5.98 -8.12
C GLU A 51 -1.92 4.83 -8.60
N ALA A 52 -2.17 3.62 -8.07
CA ALA A 52 -1.38 2.43 -8.38
C ALA A 52 -1.47 2.07 -9.88
N SER A 53 -2.68 2.12 -10.45
CA SER A 53 -2.91 1.82 -11.87
C SER A 53 -2.18 2.82 -12.78
N CYS A 54 -2.20 4.11 -12.46
CA CYS A 54 -1.48 5.13 -13.22
C CYS A 54 0.04 4.92 -13.14
N ARG A 55 0.58 4.71 -11.94
CA ARG A 55 2.02 4.45 -11.74
C ARG A 55 2.46 3.19 -12.49
N TYR A 56 1.69 2.10 -12.37
CA TYR A 56 1.94 0.86 -13.08
C TYR A 56 1.96 1.07 -14.60
N GLY A 57 0.95 1.73 -15.16
CA GLY A 57 0.86 1.96 -16.60
C GLY A 57 2.04 2.77 -17.15
N ILE A 58 2.44 3.84 -16.45
CA ILE A 58 3.60 4.66 -16.85
C ILE A 58 4.88 3.84 -16.77
N ARG A 59 5.11 3.16 -15.64
CA ARG A 59 6.31 2.35 -15.43
C ARG A 59 6.45 1.27 -16.49
N THR A 60 5.38 0.50 -16.73
CA THR A 60 5.37 -0.55 -17.76
C THR A 60 5.73 0.01 -19.13
N ARG A 61 5.15 1.16 -19.50
CA ARG A 61 5.46 1.81 -20.79
C ARG A 61 6.91 2.31 -20.87
N LEU A 62 7.49 2.78 -19.76
CA LEU A 62 8.89 3.20 -19.71
C LEU A 62 9.85 2.01 -19.81
N CYS A 63 9.58 0.91 -19.09
CA CYS A 63 10.35 -0.32 -19.21
C CYS A 63 10.33 -0.85 -20.65
N LEU A 64 9.17 -0.86 -21.31
CA LEU A 64 9.05 -1.23 -22.73
C LEU A 64 9.81 -0.28 -23.67
N ALA A 65 10.03 0.96 -23.27
CA ALA A 65 10.87 1.93 -23.99
C ALA A 65 12.37 1.79 -23.67
N GLY A 66 12.78 0.73 -22.96
CA GLY A 66 14.17 0.44 -22.62
C GLY A 66 14.72 1.25 -21.44
N TRP A 67 13.85 1.74 -20.55
CA TRP A 67 14.30 2.32 -19.29
C TRP A 67 14.65 1.21 -18.30
N GLY A 68 15.64 1.47 -17.44
CA GLY A 68 15.89 0.63 -16.27
C GLY A 68 14.68 0.65 -15.34
N TRP A 69 14.42 -0.46 -14.65
CA TRP A 69 13.23 -0.57 -13.80
C TRP A 69 13.18 0.49 -12.69
N GLU A 70 14.32 0.76 -12.05
CA GLU A 70 14.43 1.77 -10.98
C GLU A 70 14.15 3.19 -11.50
N ASP A 71 14.77 3.59 -12.61
CA ASP A 71 14.54 4.88 -13.26
C ASP A 71 13.07 5.04 -13.71
N ALA A 72 12.50 3.97 -14.30
CA ALA A 72 11.13 3.96 -14.77
C ALA A 72 10.12 4.11 -13.62
N ASP A 73 10.36 3.42 -12.51
CA ASP A 73 9.49 3.51 -11.32
C ASP A 73 9.63 4.86 -10.62
N ALA A 74 10.84 5.41 -10.51
CA ALA A 74 11.10 6.72 -9.95
C ALA A 74 10.40 7.83 -10.75
N GLU A 75 10.55 7.84 -12.08
CA GLU A 75 9.90 8.82 -12.96
C GLU A 75 8.36 8.66 -12.93
N ALA A 76 7.85 7.42 -12.91
CA ALA A 76 6.41 7.17 -12.78
C ALA A 76 5.86 7.69 -11.44
N ALA A 77 6.58 7.45 -10.34
CA ALA A 77 6.20 7.94 -9.02
C ALA A 77 6.18 9.47 -8.97
N ASP A 78 7.18 10.14 -9.55
CA ASP A 78 7.26 11.60 -9.59
C ASP A 78 6.15 12.24 -10.44
N ILE A 79 5.83 11.65 -11.60
CA ILE A 79 4.70 12.09 -12.45
C ILE A 79 3.38 12.00 -11.67
N VAL A 80 3.12 10.87 -11.03
CA VAL A 80 1.88 10.65 -10.27
C VAL A 80 1.81 11.56 -9.04
N ALA A 81 2.91 11.72 -8.31
CA ALA A 81 2.99 12.63 -7.16
C ALA A 81 2.77 14.09 -7.58
N THR A 82 3.33 14.51 -8.71
CA THR A 82 3.11 15.85 -9.27
C THR A 82 1.64 16.04 -9.66
N ALA A 83 1.02 15.04 -10.31
CA ALA A 83 -0.39 15.09 -10.68
C ALA A 83 -1.30 15.19 -9.46
N LEU A 84 -1.08 14.36 -8.42
CA LEU A 84 -1.80 14.42 -7.15
C LEU A 84 -1.69 15.79 -6.48
N ARG A 85 -0.49 16.40 -6.48
CA ARG A 85 -0.27 17.75 -5.94
C ARG A 85 -1.08 18.80 -6.70
N ILE A 86 -1.12 18.72 -8.03
CA ILE A 86 -1.89 19.65 -8.89
C ILE A 86 -3.40 19.49 -8.68
N VAL A 87 -3.88 18.27 -8.47
CA VAL A 87 -5.30 18.00 -8.18
C VAL A 87 -5.67 18.43 -6.74
N GLY A 88 -4.68 18.73 -5.88
CA GLY A 88 -4.92 19.14 -4.50
C GLY A 88 -5.20 17.98 -3.55
N ALA A 89 -4.81 16.75 -3.93
CA ALA A 89 -4.97 15.59 -3.07
C ALA A 89 -4.06 15.72 -1.84
N LYS A 90 -4.63 15.63 -0.64
CA LYS A 90 -3.89 15.58 0.63
C LYS A 90 -3.81 14.13 1.06
N ARG A 91 -2.59 13.60 1.25
CA ARG A 91 -2.45 12.26 1.85
C ARG A 91 -2.83 12.34 3.32
N PRO A 92 -3.59 11.36 3.83
CA PRO A 92 -3.82 11.23 5.26
C PRO A 92 -2.47 11.07 5.97
N ILE A 93 -2.37 11.58 7.19
CA ILE A 93 -1.19 11.27 8.01
C ILE A 93 -1.16 9.77 8.30
N TRP A 94 0.02 9.24 8.66
CA TRP A 94 0.16 7.82 8.95
C TRP A 94 -0.93 7.30 9.89
N ALA A 95 -1.19 8.03 10.99
CA ALA A 95 -2.22 7.69 11.97
C ALA A 95 -3.65 7.64 11.40
N GLU A 96 -4.00 8.49 10.44
CA GLU A 96 -5.32 8.52 9.80
C GLU A 96 -5.50 7.38 8.79
N GLY A 97 -4.43 6.96 8.13
CA GLY A 97 -4.44 5.83 7.19
C GLY A 97 -4.44 4.47 7.88
N GLN A 98 -4.21 4.44 9.19
CA GLN A 98 -4.19 3.23 9.98
C GLN A 98 -5.59 2.84 10.46
N PRO A 99 -5.93 1.53 10.50
CA PRO A 99 -7.11 1.07 11.21
C PRO A 99 -7.10 1.57 12.66
N GLU A 100 -8.28 1.77 13.23
CA GLU A 100 -8.49 2.26 14.61
C GLU A 100 -7.59 1.57 15.67
N TRP A 101 -7.25 0.29 15.48
CA TRP A 101 -6.39 -0.45 16.42
C TRP A 101 -4.88 -0.16 16.30
N VAL A 102 -4.42 0.61 15.31
CA VAL A 102 -2.98 0.92 15.07
C VAL A 102 -2.64 2.40 15.30
N GLN A 103 -3.63 3.29 15.45
CA GLN A 103 -3.45 4.75 15.35
C GLN A 103 -2.53 5.41 16.41
N ASN A 104 -2.13 4.71 17.48
CA ASN A 104 -1.43 5.30 18.63
C ASN A 104 -0.09 4.64 19.02
N GLY A 105 0.54 3.85 18.14
CA GLY A 105 1.95 3.41 18.28
C GLY A 105 2.31 2.51 19.48
N ALA A 106 1.45 2.34 20.47
CA ALA A 106 1.72 1.55 21.68
C ALA A 106 0.42 1.09 22.38
N GLY A 107 -0.53 0.55 21.62
CA GLY A 107 -1.71 -0.08 22.22
C GLY A 107 -2.61 0.87 23.03
N ALA A 108 -2.68 2.16 22.67
CA ALA A 108 -3.76 2.99 23.21
C ALA A 108 -5.07 2.35 22.77
N LEU A 109 -5.78 1.77 23.75
CA LEU A 109 -7.10 1.20 23.56
C LEU A 109 -8.03 2.34 23.14
N ILE A 110 -8.19 2.55 21.83
CA ILE A 110 -9.39 3.22 21.35
C ILE A 110 -10.53 2.33 21.83
N GLU A 111 -11.32 2.88 22.74
CA GLU A 111 -12.46 2.17 23.30
C GLU A 111 -13.41 1.85 22.15
N ARG A 112 -13.54 0.55 21.83
CA ARG A 112 -14.46 0.12 20.79
C ARG A 112 -15.87 0.37 21.31
N THR A 113 -16.65 1.13 20.56
CA THR A 113 -18.06 1.40 20.89
C THR A 113 -19.02 0.39 20.24
N ARG A 114 -18.54 -0.43 19.29
CA ARG A 114 -19.35 -1.36 18.51
C ARG A 114 -18.77 -2.77 18.45
N CYS A 115 -19.67 -3.76 18.43
CA CYS A 115 -19.37 -5.19 18.34
C CYS A 115 -18.76 -5.54 16.98
N ILE A 116 -17.68 -6.34 16.97
CA ILE A 116 -17.01 -6.76 15.72
C ILE A 116 -17.91 -7.64 14.84
N GLN A 117 -18.80 -8.43 15.46
CA GLN A 117 -19.62 -9.41 14.74
C GLN A 117 -20.90 -8.80 14.16
N CYS A 118 -21.64 -8.01 14.95
CA CYS A 118 -22.96 -7.51 14.56
C CYS A 118 -23.02 -5.98 14.39
N LEU A 119 -21.93 -5.27 14.68
CA LEU A 119 -21.83 -3.79 14.62
C LEU A 119 -22.78 -3.03 15.56
N GLY A 120 -23.54 -3.72 16.42
CA GLY A 120 -24.36 -3.14 17.47
C GLY A 120 -23.51 -2.49 18.58
N PRO A 121 -24.11 -1.59 19.39
CA PRO A 121 -23.41 -0.93 20.49
C PRO A 121 -22.88 -1.95 21.50
N LEU A 122 -21.67 -1.71 22.02
CA LEU A 122 -21.09 -2.54 23.08
C LEU A 122 -21.71 -2.14 24.44
N PRO A 123 -22.16 -3.12 25.24
CA PRO A 123 -22.53 -2.87 26.64
C PRO A 123 -21.32 -2.36 27.45
N GLU A 124 -21.59 -1.72 28.59
CA GLU A 124 -20.53 -1.30 29.51
C GLU A 124 -19.59 -2.46 29.86
N HIS A 125 -18.28 -2.17 29.92
CA HIS A 125 -17.20 -3.13 30.17
C HIS A 125 -16.96 -4.19 29.08
N HIS A 126 -17.70 -4.20 27.97
CA HIS A 126 -17.43 -5.09 26.85
C HIS A 126 -16.42 -4.47 25.88
N ARG A 127 -15.33 -5.19 25.56
CA ARG A 127 -14.24 -4.65 24.71
C ARG A 127 -14.33 -5.03 23.23
N LYS A 128 -15.04 -6.11 22.88
CA LYS A 128 -14.95 -6.72 21.54
C LYS A 128 -16.28 -7.22 20.97
N PHE A 129 -17.10 -7.85 21.80
CA PHE A 129 -18.37 -8.46 21.41
C PHE A 129 -19.50 -8.04 22.35
N CYS A 130 -20.69 -7.79 21.82
CA CYS A 130 -21.85 -7.43 22.64
C CYS A 130 -22.38 -8.60 23.48
N SER A 131 -22.11 -9.85 23.09
CA SER A 131 -22.55 -11.04 23.80
C SER A 131 -21.63 -12.24 23.54
N GLN A 132 -21.74 -13.26 24.40
CA GLN A 132 -21.07 -14.57 24.20
C GLN A 132 -21.48 -15.23 22.88
N LEU A 133 -22.72 -15.03 22.43
CA LEU A 133 -23.19 -15.53 21.14
C LEU A 133 -22.39 -14.92 19.99
N CYS A 134 -22.21 -13.60 19.99
CA CYS A 134 -21.39 -12.92 18.98
C CYS A 134 -19.93 -13.36 19.01
N ALA A 135 -19.37 -13.57 20.20
CA ALA A 135 -18.00 -14.09 20.34
C ALA A 135 -17.87 -15.50 19.73
N LYS A 136 -18.77 -16.42 20.08
CA LYS A 136 -18.79 -17.79 19.55
C LYS A 136 -18.99 -17.81 18.04
N ALA A 137 -19.93 -17.03 17.52
CA ALA A 137 -20.18 -16.92 16.08
C ALA A 137 -18.94 -16.44 15.32
N HIS A 138 -18.27 -15.39 15.83
CA HIS A 138 -17.04 -14.88 15.25
C HIS A 138 -15.92 -15.93 15.27
N HIS A 139 -15.70 -16.62 16.39
CA HIS A 139 -14.67 -17.65 16.50
C HIS A 139 -14.96 -18.88 15.62
N ALA A 140 -16.22 -19.31 15.51
CA ALA A 140 -16.62 -20.40 14.63
C ALA A 140 -16.40 -20.04 13.15
N LEU A 141 -16.67 -18.79 12.75
CA LEU A 141 -16.36 -18.30 11.40
C LEU A 141 -14.85 -18.30 11.14
N TRP A 142 -14.07 -17.84 12.12
CA TRP A 142 -12.62 -17.80 12.02
C TRP A 142 -11.99 -19.19 11.91
N ASN A 143 -12.45 -20.15 12.72
CA ASN A 143 -11.98 -21.53 12.66
C ASN A 143 -12.33 -22.18 11.32
N ARG A 144 -13.56 -21.98 10.81
CA ARG A 144 -13.94 -22.44 9.47
C ARG A 144 -13.03 -21.91 8.37
N ARG A 145 -12.61 -20.64 8.44
CA ARG A 145 -11.65 -20.07 7.47
C ARG A 145 -10.26 -20.69 7.58
N LYS A 146 -9.81 -21.01 8.79
CA LYS A 146 -8.51 -21.64 9.02
C LYS A 146 -8.48 -23.11 8.56
N GLU A 147 -9.59 -23.80 8.73
CA GLU A 147 -9.73 -25.23 8.42
C GLU A 147 -10.26 -25.47 6.99
N ALA A 148 -10.60 -24.41 6.26
CA ALA A 148 -11.10 -24.52 4.90
C ALA A 148 -10.04 -25.10 3.96
N SER A 149 -10.45 -26.05 3.12
CA SER A 149 -9.66 -26.45 1.95
C SER A 149 -9.52 -25.27 0.99
N GLU A 150 -8.55 -25.32 0.08
CA GLU A 150 -8.29 -24.25 -0.89
C GLU A 150 -9.55 -23.84 -1.67
N GLU A 151 -10.33 -24.83 -2.11
CA GLU A 151 -11.59 -24.62 -2.84
C GLU A 151 -12.66 -23.95 -1.97
N THR A 152 -12.79 -24.37 -0.70
CA THR A 152 -13.74 -23.77 0.25
C THR A 152 -13.30 -22.37 0.67
N ALA A 153 -12.00 -22.14 0.80
CA ALA A 153 -11.42 -20.84 1.11
C ALA A 153 -11.66 -19.85 -0.03
N TYR A 154 -11.54 -20.29 -1.28
CA TYR A 154 -11.88 -19.50 -2.46
C TYR A 154 -13.36 -19.12 -2.47
N ALA A 155 -14.26 -20.08 -2.26
CA ALA A 155 -15.71 -19.81 -2.18
C ALA A 155 -16.03 -18.77 -1.09
N LEU A 156 -15.48 -18.94 0.12
CA LEU A 156 -15.64 -18.00 1.23
C LEU A 156 -15.09 -16.59 0.95
N ALA A 157 -14.03 -16.47 0.13
CA ALA A 157 -13.42 -15.18 -0.22
C ALA A 157 -14.23 -14.43 -1.29
N VAL A 158 -14.84 -15.15 -2.23
CA VAL A 158 -15.64 -14.59 -3.33
C VAL A 158 -17.11 -14.39 -2.92
N GLY A 159 -17.55 -15.00 -1.81
CA GLY A 159 -18.93 -14.89 -1.29
C GLY A 159 -19.92 -15.80 -2.02
N LEU A 160 -19.43 -16.91 -2.59
CA LEU A 160 -20.21 -18.00 -3.17
C LEU A 160 -20.60 -19.00 -2.07
#